data_AF-A0A7T8HKW7-F1
#
_entry.id   AF-A0A7T8HKW7-F1
#
_cell.length_a   1.000
_cell.length_b   1.000
_cell.length_c   1.000
_cell.angle_alpha   90.00
_cell.angle_beta   90.00
_cell.angle_gamma   90.00
#
_symmetry.space_group_name_H-M   'P 1'
#
loop_
_entity.id
_entity.type
_entity.pdbx_description
1 polymer ?
#
loop_
_entity_poly.entity_id
_entity_poly.type
_entity_poly.pdbx_seq_one_letter_code
_entity_poly.pdbx_strand_id
1 'polypeptide(L)'
;MFEALDVVRSEVERRFDQEGLRIAAGREQAVLEAVQGKRVDVGSPELSPFSREQLSIELYILRDVCRGREVFTIQDVVSILHTLQPQSRSMLSEVEKLIKHKLFFF
;
A
#
# COMPACT_ATOMS: atom_id res chain seq x y z
N MET A 1 19.03 36.61 -9.99
CA MET A 1 19.18 35.25 -10.57
C MET A 1 18.92 34.19 -9.48
N PHE A 2 17.86 34.36 -8.67
CA PHE A 2 17.50 33.48 -7.54
C PHE A 2 16.05 32.98 -7.65
N GLU A 3 15.14 33.78 -8.21
CA GLU A 3 13.73 33.40 -8.39
C GLU A 3 13.52 32.17 -9.28
N ALA A 4 14.36 31.96 -10.30
CA ALA A 4 14.28 30.79 -11.18
C ALA A 4 14.66 29.48 -10.47
N LEU A 5 15.54 29.53 -9.46
CA LEU A 5 15.93 28.36 -8.68
C LEU A 5 14.83 27.97 -7.67
N ASP A 6 14.18 28.95 -7.04
CA ASP A 6 13.09 28.70 -6.11
C ASP A 6 11.84 28.16 -6.83
N VAL A 7 11.51 28.68 -8.02
CA VAL A 7 10.39 28.15 -8.83
C VAL A 7 10.65 26.70 -9.26
N VAL A 8 11.88 26.38 -9.69
CA VAL A 8 12.26 25.01 -10.04
C VAL A 8 12.19 24.09 -8.82
N ARG A 9 12.66 24.55 -7.66
CA ARG A 9 12.61 23.78 -6.41
C ARG A 9 11.17 23.49 -5.98
N SER A 10 10.30 24.49 -5.94
CA SER A 10 8.90 24.30 -5.54
C SER A 10 8.12 23.43 -6.52
N GLU A 11 8.38 23.53 -7.82
CA GLU A 11 7.75 22.66 -8.82
C GLU A 11 8.26 21.20 -8.73
N VAL A 12 9.54 21.01 -8.37
CA VAL A 12 10.11 19.69 -8.09
C VAL A 12 9.47 19.09 -6.84
N GLU A 13 9.40 19.82 -5.74
CA GLU A 13 8.74 19.41 -4.48
C GLU A 13 7.27 19.03 -4.73
N ARG A 14 6.52 19.87 -5.46
CA ARG A 14 5.12 19.60 -5.82
C ARG A 14 4.94 18.32 -6.65
N ARG A 15 5.85 18.04 -7.60
CA ARG A 15 5.82 16.81 -8.40
C ARG A 15 6.15 15.58 -7.57
N PHE A 16 7.06 15.70 -6.61
CA PHE A 16 7.35 14.63 -5.66
C PHE A 16 6.15 14.32 -4.78
N ASP A 17 5.41 15.34 -4.31
CA ASP A 17 4.18 15.15 -3.54
C ASP A 17 3.10 14.43 -4.36
N GLN A 18 2.92 14.81 -5.63
CA GLN A 18 1.98 14.15 -6.52
C GLN A 18 2.34 12.69 -6.81
N GLU A 19 3.63 12.41 -7.03
CA GLU A 19 4.10 11.05 -7.26
C GLU A 19 3.99 10.19 -5.99
N GLY A 20 4.29 10.74 -4.82
CA GLY A 20 4.10 10.07 -3.54
C GLY A 20 2.64 9.70 -3.26
N LEU A 21 1.72 10.63 -3.53
CA LEU A 21 0.28 10.39 -3.42
C LEU A 21 -0.21 9.31 -4.40
N ARG A 22 0.30 9.34 -5.64
CA ARG A 22 -0.03 8.34 -6.68
C ARG A 22 0.42 6.95 -6.27
N ILE A 23 1.65 6.83 -5.76
CA ILE A 23 2.21 5.56 -5.26
C ILE A 23 1.41 5.05 -4.06
N ALA A 24 1.08 5.92 -3.11
CA ALA A 24 0.28 5.56 -1.94
C ALA A 24 -1.11 5.06 -2.35
N ALA A 25 -1.79 5.77 -3.26
CA ALA A 25 -3.09 5.36 -3.78
C ALA A 25 -3.03 4.01 -4.51
N GLY A 26 -2.00 3.78 -5.33
CA GLY A 26 -1.80 2.50 -6.02
C GLY A 26 -1.60 1.33 -5.05
N ARG A 27 -0.86 1.55 -3.96
CA ARG A 27 -0.68 0.57 -2.89
C ARG A 27 -1.99 0.21 -2.20
N GLU A 28 -2.78 1.22 -1.83
CA GLU A 28 -4.09 0.97 -1.19
C GLU A 28 -5.04 0.23 -2.12
N GLN A 29 -5.07 0.65 -3.38
CA GLN A 29 -5.90 0.02 -4.39
C GLN A 29 -5.52 -1.46 -4.55
N ALA A 30 -4.24 -1.80 -4.59
CA ALA A 30 -3.78 -3.18 -4.66
C ALA A 30 -4.26 -4.04 -3.47
N VAL A 31 -4.23 -3.51 -2.24
CA VAL A 31 -4.74 -4.21 -1.05
C VAL A 31 -6.25 -4.43 -1.16
N LEU A 32 -7.01 -3.40 -1.52
CA LEU A 32 -8.46 -3.50 -1.64
C LEU A 32 -8.88 -4.45 -2.76
N GLU A 33 -8.18 -4.44 -3.89
CA GLU A 33 -8.40 -5.36 -5.00
C GLU A 33 -8.15 -6.81 -4.58
N ALA A 34 -7.05 -7.08 -3.88
CA ALA A 34 -6.76 -8.41 -3.37
C ALA A 34 -7.88 -8.93 -2.45
N VAL A 35 -8.33 -8.10 -1.50
CA VAL A 35 -9.42 -8.46 -0.58
C VAL A 35 -10.73 -8.71 -1.32
N GLN A 36 -11.02 -7.93 -2.36
CA GLN A 36 -12.19 -8.13 -3.23
C GLN A 36 -12.05 -9.36 -4.16
N GLY A 37 -10.92 -10.08 -4.10
CA GLY A 37 -10.65 -11.24 -4.94
C GLY A 37 -10.31 -10.89 -6.40
N LYS A 38 -9.97 -9.63 -6.67
CA LYS A 38 -9.48 -9.19 -7.98
C LYS A 38 -8.00 -9.56 -8.13
N ARG A 39 -7.56 -9.64 -9.39
CA ARG A 39 -6.15 -9.89 -9.71
C ARG A 39 -5.37 -8.59 -9.54
N VAL A 40 -4.34 -8.64 -8.70
CA VAL A 40 -3.42 -7.52 -8.47
C VAL A 40 -2.17 -7.69 -9.33
N ASP A 41 -1.75 -6.63 -10.02
CA ASP A 41 -0.47 -6.59 -10.71
C ASP A 41 0.66 -6.20 -9.75
N VAL A 42 1.29 -7.21 -9.15
CA VAL A 42 2.47 -7.05 -8.26
C VAL A 42 3.72 -6.54 -8.99
N GLY A 43 3.70 -6.49 -10.33
CA GLY A 43 4.77 -5.92 -11.15
C GLY A 43 4.72 -4.40 -11.27
N SER A 44 3.64 -3.78 -10.80
CA SER A 44 3.38 -2.35 -10.94
C SER A 44 4.41 -1.49 -10.18
N PRO A 45 4.80 -0.33 -10.74
CA PRO A 45 5.84 0.52 -10.16
C PRO A 45 5.49 1.04 -8.76
N GLU A 46 4.21 1.16 -8.42
CA GLU A 46 3.70 1.61 -7.12
C GLU A 46 3.98 0.60 -6.01
N LEU A 47 4.12 -0.68 -6.36
CA LEU A 47 4.44 -1.78 -5.45
C LEU A 47 5.94 -2.10 -5.42
N SER A 48 6.76 -1.35 -6.15
CA SER A 48 8.19 -1.30 -5.87
C SER A 48 8.40 -0.54 -4.55
N PRO A 49 9.21 -1.02 -3.60
CA PRO A 49 10.26 -2.06 -3.70
C PRO A 49 9.89 -3.42 -3.08
N PHE A 50 8.61 -3.75 -2.92
CA PHE A 50 8.18 -4.97 -2.22
C PHE A 50 8.58 -6.25 -2.98
N SER A 51 8.83 -7.32 -2.23
CA SER A 51 9.14 -8.62 -2.84
C SER A 51 7.92 -9.15 -3.57
N ARG A 52 7.96 -9.25 -4.90
CA ARG A 52 6.80 -9.63 -5.73
C ARG A 52 6.23 -11.00 -5.37
N GLU A 53 7.11 -11.97 -5.14
CA GLU A 53 6.75 -13.34 -4.81
C GLU A 53 6.07 -13.38 -3.44
N GLN A 54 6.69 -12.75 -2.44
CA GLN A 54 6.14 -12.71 -1.10
C GLN A 54 4.84 -11.91 -1.06
N LEU A 55 4.80 -10.72 -1.66
CA LEU A 55 3.59 -9.89 -1.72
C LEU A 55 2.44 -10.62 -2.42
N SER A 56 2.70 -11.36 -3.50
CA SER A 56 1.66 -12.15 -4.16
C SER A 56 1.06 -13.22 -3.25
N ILE A 57 1.90 -13.90 -2.46
CA ILE A 57 1.45 -14.91 -1.49
C ILE A 57 0.68 -14.24 -0.36
N GLU A 58 1.19 -13.15 0.19
CA GLU A 58 0.57 -12.44 1.30
C GLU A 58 -0.78 -11.82 0.90
N LEU A 59 -0.91 -11.25 -0.30
CA LEU A 59 -2.20 -10.75 -0.82
C LEU A 59 -3.22 -11.88 -1.01
N TYR A 60 -2.77 -13.09 -1.39
CA TYR A 60 -3.64 -14.26 -1.46
C TYR A 60 -4.12 -14.69 -0.06
N ILE A 61 -3.22 -14.75 0.92
CA ILE A 61 -3.57 -15.05 2.32
C ILE A 61 -4.54 -13.98 2.86
N LEU A 62 -4.28 -12.70 2.57
CA LEU A 62 -5.12 -11.59 2.98
C LEU A 62 -6.55 -11.74 2.45
N ARG A 63 -6.70 -12.10 1.17
CA ARG A 63 -8.00 -12.39 0.56
C ARG A 63 -8.75 -13.47 1.34
N ASP A 64 -8.08 -14.56 1.69
CA ASP A 64 -8.70 -15.65 2.44
C ASP A 64 -9.09 -15.22 3.87
N VAL A 65 -8.25 -14.43 4.53
CA VAL A 65 -8.53 -13.87 5.86
C VAL A 65 -9.75 -12.93 5.85
N CYS A 66 -9.87 -12.10 4.80
CA CYS A 66 -10.96 -11.15 4.64
C CYS A 66 -12.21 -11.77 3.99
N ARG A 67 -12.17 -13.04 3.61
CA ARG A 67 -13.30 -13.70 2.94
C ARG A 67 -14.55 -13.69 3.81
N GLY A 68 -15.65 -13.20 3.24
CA GLY A 68 -16.94 -13.09 3.94
C GLY A 68 -17.03 -11.93 4.93
N ARG A 69 -16.01 -11.05 4.99
CA ARG A 69 -16.06 -9.80 5.74
C ARG A 69 -16.33 -8.64 4.79
N GLU A 70 -17.07 -7.65 5.26
CA GLU A 70 -17.24 -6.39 4.54
C GLU A 70 -15.97 -5.54 4.72
N VAL A 71 -15.29 -5.25 3.60
CA VAL A 71 -14.06 -4.44 3.59
C VAL A 71 -14.21 -3.38 2.52
N PHE A 72 -14.31 -2.12 2.95
CA PHE A 72 -14.45 -0.96 2.07
C PHE A 72 -13.22 -0.06 2.12
N THR A 73 -12.47 -0.11 3.22
CA THR A 73 -11.34 0.77 3.48
C THR A 73 -10.12 0.00 3.96
N ILE A 74 -8.95 0.63 3.84
CA ILE A 74 -7.71 0.10 4.43
C ILE A 74 -7.81 0.00 5.95
N GLN A 75 -8.60 0.86 6.60
CA GLN A 75 -8.81 0.81 8.04
C GLN A 75 -9.55 -0.48 8.47
N ASP A 76 -10.46 -0.97 7.63
CA ASP A 76 -11.14 -2.26 7.86
C ASP A 76 -10.14 -3.41 7.76
N VAL A 77 -9.24 -3.35 6.77
CA VAL A 77 -8.15 -4.33 6.62
C VAL A 77 -7.24 -4.33 7.85
N VAL A 78 -6.80 -3.16 8.31
CA VAL A 78 -5.96 -3.02 9.52
C VAL A 78 -6.68 -3.58 10.74
N SER A 79 -7.97 -3.29 10.89
CA SER A 79 -8.79 -3.81 11.99
C SER A 79 -8.85 -5.34 11.96
N ILE A 80 -9.03 -5.93 10.78
CA ILE A 80 -9.02 -7.40 10.61
C ILE A 80 -7.64 -7.98 10.96
N LEU A 81 -6.55 -7.38 10.46
CA LEU A 81 -5.19 -7.82 10.76
C LEU A 81 -4.88 -7.78 12.26
N HIS A 82 -5.44 -6.81 12.99
CA HIS A 82 -5.31 -6.71 14.45
C HIS A 82 -6.08 -7.79 15.22
N THR A 83 -7.08 -8.44 14.59
CA THR A 83 -7.76 -9.60 15.18
C THR A 83 -7.01 -10.92 15.01
N LEU A 84 -5.97 -10.94 14.16
CA LEU A 84 -5.17 -12.14 13.91
C LEU A 84 -4.21 -12.42 15.07
N GLN A 85 -3.91 -13.70 15.27
CA GLN A 85 -2.83 -14.10 16.16
C GLN A 85 -1.49 -13.52 15.66
N PRO A 86 -0.55 -13.16 16.56
CA PRO A 86 0.72 -12.55 16.17
C PRO A 86 1.50 -13.33 15.12
N GLN A 87 1.45 -14.66 15.18
CA GLN A 87 2.11 -15.55 14.21
C GLN A 87 1.50 -15.41 12.81
N SER A 88 0.17 -15.50 12.68
CA SER A 88 -0.53 -15.30 11.40
C SER A 88 -0.34 -13.89 10.86
N ARG A 89 -0.34 -12.88 11.74
CA ARG A 89 -0.07 -11.49 11.36
C ARG A 89 1.35 -11.30 10.82
N SER A 90 2.35 -11.97 11.40
CA SER A 90 3.73 -11.90 10.93
C SER A 90 3.93 -12.46 9.52
N MET A 91 3.05 -13.37 9.08
CA MET A 91 3.04 -13.85 7.69
C MET A 91 2.56 -12.81 6.68
N LEU A 92 1.97 -11.70 7.13
CA LEU A 92 1.45 -10.61 6.28
C LEU A 92 2.34 -9.36 6.38
N SER A 93 3.65 -9.57 6.57
CA SER A 93 4.61 -8.49 6.85
C SER A 93 4.80 -7.50 5.70
N GLU A 94 4.81 -7.95 4.45
CA GLU A 94 4.89 -7.08 3.28
C GLU A 94 3.60 -6.29 3.10
N VAL A 95 2.43 -6.93 3.28
CA VAL A 95 1.13 -6.26 3.27
C VAL A 95 1.07 -5.18 4.36
N GLU A 96 1.57 -5.47 5.56
CA GLU A 96 1.65 -4.47 6.62
C GLU A 96 2.56 -3.30 6.27
N LYS A 97 3.73 -3.55 5.67
CA LYS A 97 4.61 -2.46 5.22
C LYS A 97 3.96 -1.63 4.13
N LEU A 98 3.21 -2.27 3.23
CA LEU A 98 2.48 -1.63 2.15
C LEU A 98 1.42 -0.67 2.66
N ILE A 99 0.73 -1.05 3.74
CA ILE A 99 -0.24 -0.20 4.45
C ILE A 99 0.46 0.88 5.30
N LYS A 100 1.52 0.53 6.04
CA LYS A 100 2.21 1.44 6.97
C LYS A 100 3.03 2.53 6.27
N HIS A 101 3.43 2.34 5.02
CA HIS A 101 4.13 3.38 4.25
C HIS A 101 3.31 4.68 4.07
N LYS A 102 2.03 4.66 4.46
CA LYS A 102 1.14 5.82 4.53
C LYS A 102 1.38 6.72 5.76
N LEU A 103 2.11 6.27 6.78
CA LEU A 103 2.18 6.95 8.09
C LEU A 103 3.39 7.90 8.28
N PHE A 104 4.23 8.12 7.26
CA PHE A 104 5.46 8.94 7.38
C PHE A 104 5.44 10.28 6.62
N PHE A 105 4.26 10.81 6.28
CA PHE A 105 4.12 12.17 5.77
C PHE A 105 3.22 12.99 6.69
N PHE A 106 3.80 13.49 7.79
CA PHE A 106 3.39 14.68 8.52
C PHE A 106 4.63 15.33 9.13
#